data_AF-W8AZ62-F1
#
_entry.id   AF-W8AZ62-F1
#
_cell.length_a   1.000
_cell.length_b   1.000
_cell.length_c   1.000
_cell.angle_alpha   90.00
_cell.angle_beta   90.00
_cell.angle_gamma   90.00
#
_symmetry.space_group_name_H-M   'P 1'
#
loop_
_entity.id
_entity.type
_entity.pdbx_description
1 polymer ?
#
loop_
_entity_poly.entity_id
_entity_poly.type
_entity_poly.pdbx_seq_one_letter_code
_entity_poly.pdbx_strand_id
1 'polypeptide(L)'
;MDSSGAVGRRRCNSRLNAEDQALDQIAKEAEARLAARRQARAEAREIRMRELERQQKEQEQNADRVFDMHTSSSIDPLSRSRLATGVGSSPLGAVLNSARANSMSSRRSSEDSLEEEGRSLRDIRHELKDVEDRFRKAMIANAQLDNERASQTYQIQLLKDKLEEVEESYAQLQREFKDKSRDCNALKRNLDKLNEELKLVQGQLTERDKLIAEQGLVIVAIENEEGTDAKRALVSVENAQLLGSVQGSLDVRLKKFSEEKQQLLGEVQKLQETVENFKSQGKGRSNSLNGPTGSDEDYEAQREANKIISEYKYKLQKAEQEIASLQASLARSETQVIRYKSTAEAAEKAEAELKIERRKLQREVSQKLTKKYLIVV
;
A
#
# COMPACT_ATOMS: atom_id res chain seq x y z
N MET A 1 -11.83 -45.60 34.64
CA MET A 1 -10.62 -46.28 35.14
C MET A 1 -10.16 -47.20 34.02
N ASP A 2 -9.11 -46.98 33.23
CA ASP A 2 -8.05 -45.99 33.20
C ASP A 2 -7.58 -45.84 31.75
N SER A 3 -7.25 -44.59 31.39
CA SER A 3 -6.63 -44.21 30.13
C SER A 3 -5.12 -44.12 30.37
N SER A 4 -4.31 -44.92 29.68
CA SER A 4 -2.85 -44.79 29.70
C SER A 4 -2.38 -44.12 28.41
N GLY A 5 -2.24 -42.79 28.47
CA GLY A 5 -1.65 -41.97 27.43
C GLY A 5 -0.13 -42.03 27.47
N ALA A 6 0.49 -42.50 26.38
CA ALA A 6 1.91 -42.29 26.13
C ALA A 6 2.09 -41.05 25.24
N VAL A 7 2.27 -39.89 25.88
CA VAL A 7 2.62 -38.64 25.19
C VAL A 7 4.12 -38.65 24.88
N GLY A 8 4.44 -38.88 23.60
CA GLY A 8 5.78 -38.66 23.05
C GLY A 8 6.19 -37.21 23.20
N ARG A 9 7.14 -36.95 24.10
CA ARG A 9 7.72 -35.64 24.39
C ARG A 9 8.52 -35.15 23.17
N ARG A 10 7.90 -34.31 22.32
CA ARG A 10 8.61 -33.54 21.26
C ARG A 10 9.62 -32.59 21.92
N ARG A 11 10.89 -33.00 21.98
CA ARG A 11 12.02 -32.10 22.17
C ARG A 11 12.43 -31.52 20.82
N CYS A 12 11.72 -30.50 20.34
CA CYS A 12 12.22 -29.65 19.24
C CYS A 12 11.43 -28.34 19.21
N ASN A 13 11.86 -27.35 20.00
CA ASN A 13 11.43 -25.94 19.88
C ASN A 13 12.25 -24.99 20.77
N SER A 14 12.91 -25.52 21.82
CA SER A 14 13.75 -24.68 22.70
C SER A 14 15.09 -24.25 22.07
N ARG A 15 15.65 -25.03 21.14
CA ARG A 15 16.93 -24.68 20.47
C ARG A 15 16.75 -23.59 19.41
N LEU A 16 15.68 -23.65 18.61
CA LEU A 16 15.38 -22.62 17.60
C LEU A 16 15.13 -21.25 18.27
N ASN A 17 14.39 -21.21 19.39
CA ASN A 17 14.20 -19.97 20.13
C ASN A 17 15.50 -19.43 20.75
N ALA A 18 16.42 -20.29 21.18
CA ALA A 18 17.70 -19.85 21.74
C ALA A 18 18.66 -19.35 20.65
N GLU A 19 18.65 -19.97 19.48
CA GLU A 19 19.41 -19.54 18.30
C GLU A 19 18.87 -18.22 17.74
N ASP A 20 17.55 -18.07 17.60
CA ASP A 20 16.93 -16.81 17.17
C ASP A 20 17.18 -15.67 18.18
N GLN A 21 17.10 -15.95 19.48
CA GLN A 21 17.46 -14.98 20.52
C GLN A 21 18.94 -14.59 20.49
N ALA A 22 19.83 -15.52 20.16
CA ALA A 22 21.25 -15.23 20.00
C ALA A 22 21.51 -14.37 18.74
N LEU A 23 20.82 -14.65 17.63
CA LEU A 23 20.91 -13.85 16.41
C LEU A 23 20.38 -12.42 16.63
N ASP A 24 19.27 -12.26 17.36
CA ASP A 24 18.74 -10.95 17.74
C ASP A 24 19.70 -10.15 18.64
N GLN A 25 20.37 -10.83 19.58
CA GLN A 25 21.37 -10.18 20.43
C GLN A 25 22.59 -9.73 19.62
N ILE A 26 23.06 -10.57 18.68
CA ILE A 26 24.18 -10.23 17.80
C ILE A 26 23.81 -9.05 16.89
N ALA A 27 22.58 -9.01 16.35
CA ALA A 27 22.10 -7.91 15.52
C ALA A 27 22.05 -6.59 16.32
N LYS A 28 21.48 -6.62 17.54
CA LYS A 28 21.43 -5.45 18.43
C LYS A 28 22.81 -4.98 18.85
N GLU A 29 23.73 -5.90 19.15
CA GLU A 29 25.10 -5.56 19.50
C GLU A 29 25.86 -4.95 18.32
N ALA A 30 25.67 -5.49 17.11
CA ALA A 30 26.25 -4.93 15.89
C ALA A 30 25.72 -3.53 15.58
N GLU A 31 24.41 -3.31 15.77
CA GLU A 31 23.78 -2.00 15.62
C GLU A 31 24.29 -1.00 16.66
N ALA A 32 24.38 -1.39 17.93
CA ALA A 32 24.93 -0.56 19.00
C ALA A 32 26.41 -0.19 18.74
N ARG A 33 27.22 -1.14 18.25
CA ARG A 33 28.61 -0.87 17.86
C ARG A 33 28.70 0.08 16.67
N LEU A 34 27.80 -0.05 15.67
CA LEU A 34 27.75 0.87 14.54
C LEU A 34 27.34 2.28 15.00
N ALA A 35 26.34 2.39 15.89
CA ALA A 35 25.90 3.65 16.46
C ALA A 35 27.00 4.33 17.29
N ALA A 36 27.72 3.58 18.13
CA ALA A 36 28.87 4.10 18.87
C ALA A 36 29.98 4.59 17.93
N ARG A 37 30.23 3.88 16.81
CA ARG A 37 31.19 4.32 15.80
C ARG A 37 30.75 5.61 15.09
N ARG A 38 29.45 5.76 14.80
CA ARG A 38 28.87 7.00 14.26
C ARG A 38 29.02 8.16 15.24
N GLN A 39 28.74 7.93 16.52
CA GLN A 39 28.90 8.94 17.56
C GLN A 39 30.37 9.35 17.73
N ALA A 40 31.30 8.40 17.81
CA ALA A 40 32.73 8.70 17.91
C ALA A 40 33.26 9.47 16.69
N ARG A 41 32.76 9.16 15.48
CA ARG A 41 33.05 9.95 14.28
C ARG A 41 32.49 11.37 14.39
N ALA A 42 31.25 11.54 14.84
CA ALA A 42 30.62 12.85 15.04
C ALA A 42 31.38 13.69 16.09
N GLU A 43 31.78 13.10 17.21
CA GLU A 43 32.58 13.75 18.24
C GLU A 43 33.98 14.11 17.71
N ALA A 44 34.60 13.24 16.90
CA ALA A 44 35.87 13.55 16.25
C ALA A 44 35.76 14.72 15.25
N ARG A 45 34.64 14.82 14.50
CA ARG A 45 34.34 15.98 13.64
C ARG A 45 34.23 17.26 14.48
N GLU A 46 33.56 17.18 15.62
CA GLU A 46 33.33 18.32 16.51
C GLU A 46 34.63 18.81 17.18
N ILE A 47 35.47 17.89 17.67
CA ILE A 47 36.77 18.23 18.27
C ILE A 47 37.67 18.90 17.23
N ARG A 48 37.76 18.31 16.02
CA ARG A 48 38.58 18.86 14.95
C ARG A 48 38.08 20.22 14.46
N MET A 49 36.76 20.46 14.49
CA MET A 49 36.19 21.78 14.20
C MET A 49 36.60 22.84 15.21
N ARG A 50 36.47 22.52 16.50
CA ARG A 50 36.89 23.43 17.57
C ARG A 50 38.39 23.73 17.52
N GLU A 51 39.21 22.76 17.13
CA GLU A 51 40.66 22.94 16.97
C GLU A 51 41.00 23.84 15.77
N LEU A 52 40.33 23.66 14.63
CA LEU A 52 40.51 24.52 13.46
C LEU A 52 40.06 25.96 13.74
N GLU A 53 38.93 26.15 14.43
CA GLU A 53 38.45 27.47 14.86
C GLU A 53 39.46 28.14 15.81
N ARG A 54 40.05 27.36 16.74
CA ARG A 54 41.10 27.84 17.62
C ARG A 54 42.37 28.24 16.85
N GLN A 55 42.82 27.43 15.89
CA GLN A 55 43.98 27.75 15.06
C GLN A 55 43.74 29.01 14.21
N GLN A 56 42.54 29.18 13.63
CA GLN A 56 42.18 30.41 12.92
C GLN A 56 42.23 31.63 13.84
N LYS A 57 41.68 31.52 15.04
CA LYS A 57 41.70 32.61 16.03
C LYS A 57 43.10 32.95 16.52
N GLU A 58 43.97 31.95 16.71
CA GLU A 58 45.37 32.15 17.08
C GLU A 58 46.18 32.78 15.93
N GLN A 59 45.90 32.41 14.68
CA GLN A 59 46.52 33.01 13.50
C GLN A 59 46.05 34.45 13.26
N GLU A 60 44.77 34.77 13.47
CA GLU A 60 44.24 36.13 13.41
C GLU A 60 44.90 37.01 14.47
N GLN A 61 44.99 36.53 15.72
CA GLN A 61 45.71 37.24 16.78
C GLN A 61 47.20 37.42 16.48
N ASN A 62 47.83 36.45 15.82
CA ASN A 62 49.24 36.56 15.45
C ASN A 62 49.46 37.51 14.27
N ALA A 63 48.53 37.53 13.31
CA ALA A 63 48.52 38.49 12.21
C ALA A 63 48.33 39.92 12.74
N ASP A 64 47.43 40.12 13.70
CA ASP A 64 47.22 41.41 14.38
C ASP A 64 48.49 41.86 15.11
N ARG A 65 49.16 40.95 15.85
CA ARG A 65 50.43 41.26 16.54
C ARG A 65 51.55 41.63 15.58
N VAL A 66 51.69 40.91 14.46
CA VAL A 66 52.71 41.19 13.43
C VAL A 66 52.40 42.49 12.71
N PHE A 67 51.12 42.79 12.47
CA PHE A 67 50.68 44.07 11.92
C PHE A 67 51.04 45.22 12.87
N ASP A 68 50.70 45.13 14.15
CA ASP A 68 50.95 46.17 15.16
C ASP A 68 52.46 46.40 15.40
N MET A 69 53.27 45.34 15.34
CA MET A 69 54.74 45.43 15.42
C MET A 69 55.36 46.10 14.18
N HIS A 70 54.80 45.87 12.99
CA HIS A 70 55.24 46.56 11.76
C HIS A 70 54.75 48.00 11.67
N THR A 71 53.56 48.31 12.21
CA THR A 71 53.05 49.68 12.29
C THR A 71 53.87 50.52 13.26
N SER A 72 54.25 49.98 14.43
CA SER A 72 55.07 50.68 15.43
C SER A 72 56.52 50.90 14.99
N SER A 73 57.10 50.00 14.19
CA SER A 73 58.45 50.18 13.61
C SER A 73 58.50 51.11 12.39
N SER A 74 57.35 51.60 11.92
CA SER A 74 57.23 52.56 10.80
C SER A 74 56.95 54.01 11.25
N ILE A 75 56.86 54.28 12.56
CA ILE A 75 56.57 55.63 13.08
C ILE A 75 57.88 56.34 13.39
N ASP A 76 58.36 57.13 12.43
CA ASP A 76 59.27 58.25 12.66
C ASP A 76 58.57 59.26 13.61
N PRO A 77 59.19 59.78 14.68
CA PRO A 77 58.51 60.53 15.74
C PRO A 77 58.13 61.97 15.36
N LEU A 78 58.07 62.32 14.07
CA LEU A 78 57.83 63.68 13.58
C LEU A 78 56.78 63.71 12.47
N SER A 79 55.53 63.34 12.76
CA SER A 79 54.36 63.74 11.96
C SER A 79 53.07 63.61 12.74
N ARG A 80 52.92 64.43 13.78
CA ARG A 80 51.64 64.68 14.44
C ARG A 80 50.97 65.88 13.78
N SER A 81 50.14 65.65 12.76
CA SER A 81 49.07 66.59 12.42
C SER A 81 48.02 65.97 11.50
N ARG A 82 46.85 65.69 12.06
CA ARG A 82 45.52 66.22 11.67
C ARG A 82 44.42 65.19 11.88
N LEU A 83 43.36 65.73 12.46
CA LEU A 83 42.19 65.08 13.02
C LEU A 83 41.17 64.73 11.92
N ALA A 84 40.43 63.66 12.22
CA ALA A 84 38.98 63.51 12.08
C ALA A 84 38.31 63.73 10.71
N THR A 85 37.63 62.68 10.23
CA THR A 85 36.15 62.63 10.14
C THR A 85 35.66 61.19 9.84
N GLY A 86 34.64 60.74 10.57
CA GLY A 86 33.73 59.67 10.12
C GLY A 86 32.96 60.14 8.88
N VAL A 87 32.29 59.30 8.09
CA VAL A 87 31.26 58.31 8.42
C VAL A 87 31.14 57.34 7.21
N GLY A 88 30.65 56.13 7.44
CA GLY A 88 30.68 55.04 6.46
C GLY A 88 29.70 55.11 5.29
N SER A 89 29.85 54.14 4.38
CA SER A 89 28.81 53.46 3.59
C SER A 89 29.51 52.58 2.54
N SER A 90 29.16 51.29 2.45
CA SER A 90 29.51 50.41 1.33
C SER A 90 28.97 50.96 -0.01
N PRO A 91 29.52 50.53 -1.16
CA PRO A 91 28.86 49.40 -1.82
C PRO A 91 29.79 48.39 -2.50
N LEU A 92 29.18 47.24 -2.77
CA LEU A 92 29.59 46.14 -3.62
C LEU A 92 29.89 46.58 -5.06
N GLY A 93 30.81 45.86 -5.71
CA GLY A 93 30.79 45.64 -7.17
C GLY A 93 31.72 46.52 -8.00
N ALA A 94 32.99 46.13 -8.11
CA ALA A 94 33.85 46.55 -9.23
C ALA A 94 34.82 45.44 -9.62
N VAL A 95 34.39 44.59 -10.56
CA VAL A 95 35.28 43.73 -11.34
C VAL A 95 36.01 44.65 -12.34
N LEU A 96 37.24 45.03 -12.03
CA LEU A 96 38.14 45.69 -12.98
C LEU A 96 39.15 44.68 -13.49
N ASN A 97 38.86 44.18 -14.68
CA ASN A 97 39.73 43.40 -15.53
C ASN A 97 40.98 44.23 -15.85
N SER A 98 42.07 43.96 -15.15
CA SER A 98 43.37 44.59 -15.39
C SER A 98 44.18 43.70 -16.33
N ALA A 99 43.99 43.91 -17.64
CA ALA A 99 44.85 43.37 -18.68
C ALA A 99 45.05 44.44 -19.77
N ARG A 100 46.03 45.31 -19.54
CA ARG A 100 46.66 46.13 -20.59
C ARG A 100 48.17 46.12 -20.40
N ALA A 101 48.84 45.37 -21.26
CA ALA A 101 50.21 45.61 -21.72
C ALA A 101 50.22 45.13 -23.18
N ASN A 102 49.90 45.97 -24.15
CA ASN A 102 50.78 46.96 -24.79
C ASN A 102 52.05 46.31 -25.36
N SER A 103 51.88 45.55 -26.44
CA SER A 103 52.98 45.12 -27.31
C SER A 103 53.06 46.08 -28.49
N MET A 104 53.98 47.05 -28.37
CA MET A 104 54.41 47.92 -29.47
C MET A 104 55.93 48.04 -29.40
N SER A 105 56.58 47.47 -30.41
CA SER A 105 57.69 48.06 -31.17
C SER A 105 58.81 48.80 -30.40
N SER A 106 60.01 48.22 -30.40
CA SER A 106 61.27 48.97 -30.58
C SER A 106 62.37 47.99 -31.02
N ARG A 107 62.73 47.97 -32.31
CA ARG A 107 63.87 48.68 -32.93
C ARG A 107 65.23 48.40 -32.26
N ARG A 108 66.08 47.72 -33.03
CA ARG A 108 67.52 47.92 -33.21
C ARG A 108 68.06 49.18 -32.52
N SER A 109 69.00 49.02 -31.59
CA SER A 109 70.11 49.94 -31.41
C SER A 109 71.29 49.21 -30.80
N SER A 110 72.43 49.34 -31.46
CA SER A 110 73.76 48.88 -31.09
C SER A 110 74.56 50.10 -30.68
N GLU A 111 75.03 50.15 -29.45
CA GLU A 111 76.13 50.98 -28.89
C GLU A 111 76.13 50.66 -27.39
N ASP A 112 77.11 49.89 -26.91
CA ASP A 112 78.36 50.41 -26.34
C ASP A 112 78.12 51.53 -25.32
N SER A 113 78.15 51.18 -24.04
CA SER A 113 78.33 52.12 -22.92
C SER A 113 78.82 51.36 -21.70
N LEU A 114 80.15 51.28 -21.64
CA LEU A 114 80.92 51.11 -20.42
C LEU A 114 80.66 52.30 -19.48
N GLU A 115 79.63 52.23 -18.64
CA GLU A 115 79.55 53.01 -17.39
C GLU A 115 79.05 52.11 -16.26
N GLU A 116 79.97 51.32 -15.73
CA GLU A 116 79.76 50.38 -14.61
C GLU A 116 79.94 51.04 -13.23
N GLU A 117 79.99 52.38 -13.13
CA GLU A 117 80.26 53.08 -11.85
C GLU A 117 79.21 54.13 -11.45
N GLY A 118 78.02 54.07 -12.08
CA GLY A 118 76.95 55.06 -11.90
C GLY A 118 75.56 54.52 -11.58
N ARG A 119 75.39 53.21 -11.29
CA ARG A 119 74.15 52.74 -10.64
C ARG A 119 74.12 53.37 -9.26
N SER A 120 73.48 54.52 -9.16
CA SER A 120 73.37 55.28 -7.92
C SER A 120 72.91 54.32 -6.83
N LEU A 121 73.60 54.27 -5.70
CA LEU A 121 73.21 53.47 -4.52
C LEU A 121 71.72 53.66 -4.15
N ARG A 122 71.13 54.78 -4.58
CA ARG A 122 69.71 55.04 -4.50
C ARG A 122 68.88 54.08 -5.36
N ASP A 123 69.22 53.81 -6.60
CA ASP A 123 68.45 52.95 -7.52
C ASP A 123 68.51 51.49 -7.11
N ILE A 124 69.69 51.00 -6.69
CA ILE A 124 69.84 49.65 -6.12
C ILE A 124 69.01 49.51 -4.83
N ARG A 125 68.91 50.57 -4.01
CA ARG A 125 68.02 50.57 -2.83
C ARG A 125 66.54 50.54 -3.19
N HIS A 126 66.12 51.19 -4.28
CA HIS A 126 64.72 51.13 -4.75
C HIS A 126 64.40 49.75 -5.34
N GLU A 127 65.29 49.18 -6.15
CA GLU A 127 65.13 47.82 -6.66
C GLU A 127 65.10 46.78 -5.53
N LEU A 128 65.96 46.92 -4.53
CA LEU A 128 65.93 46.07 -3.34
C LEU A 128 64.60 46.19 -2.60
N LYS A 129 64.10 47.41 -2.39
CA LYS A 129 62.79 47.65 -1.76
C LYS A 129 61.64 47.06 -2.58
N ASP A 130 61.67 47.18 -3.91
CA ASP A 130 60.65 46.59 -4.79
C ASP A 130 60.65 45.06 -4.73
N VAL A 131 61.83 44.45 -4.64
CA VAL A 131 61.97 42.99 -4.45
C VAL A 131 61.48 42.58 -3.06
N GLU A 132 61.81 43.35 -2.01
CA GLU A 132 61.31 43.13 -0.64
C GLU A 132 59.78 43.23 -0.57
N ASP A 133 59.18 44.22 -1.22
CA ASP A 133 57.72 44.40 -1.27
C ASP A 133 57.03 43.28 -2.05
N ARG A 134 57.64 42.80 -3.15
CA ARG A 134 57.14 41.63 -3.89
C ARG A 134 57.24 40.36 -3.06
N PHE A 135 58.34 40.16 -2.35
CA PHE A 135 58.53 39.03 -1.45
C PHE A 135 57.51 39.05 -0.31
N ARG A 136 57.27 40.21 0.30
CA ARG A 136 56.24 40.39 1.33
C ARG A 136 54.84 40.05 0.79
N LYS A 137 54.47 40.54 -0.40
CA LYS A 137 53.19 40.20 -1.03
C LYS A 137 53.06 38.70 -1.32
N ALA A 138 54.13 38.07 -1.82
CA ALA A 138 54.15 36.64 -2.08
C ALA A 138 54.01 35.82 -0.79
N MET A 139 54.67 36.22 0.30
CA MET A 139 54.51 35.60 1.62
C MET A 139 53.08 35.70 2.14
N ILE A 140 52.44 36.87 2.05
CA ILE A 140 51.04 37.06 2.46
C ILE A 140 50.09 36.19 1.62
N ALA A 141 50.27 36.17 0.30
CA ALA A 141 49.46 35.35 -0.59
C ALA A 141 49.66 33.84 -0.31
N ASN A 142 50.89 33.41 -0.03
CA ASN A 142 51.17 32.02 0.30
C ASN A 142 50.50 31.61 1.63
N ALA A 143 50.54 32.47 2.65
CA ALA A 143 49.82 32.24 3.91
C ALA A 143 48.30 32.17 3.71
N GLN A 144 47.74 33.01 2.84
CA GLN A 144 46.31 32.94 2.48
C GLN A 144 45.96 31.62 1.78
N LEU A 145 46.78 31.18 0.82
CA LEU A 145 46.58 29.91 0.13
C LEU A 145 46.67 28.70 1.08
N ASP A 146 47.58 28.72 2.05
CA ASP A 146 47.66 27.67 3.07
C ASP A 146 46.39 27.61 3.93
N ASN A 147 45.82 28.76 4.29
CA ASN A 147 44.56 28.84 5.02
C ASN A 147 43.37 28.34 4.19
N GLU A 148 43.28 28.73 2.92
CA GLU A 148 42.26 28.23 1.99
C GLU A 148 42.38 26.73 1.79
N ARG A 149 43.61 26.21 1.63
CA ARG A 149 43.88 24.78 1.52
C ARG A 149 43.44 24.03 2.77
N ALA A 150 43.74 24.55 3.97
CA ALA A 150 43.33 23.93 5.23
C ALA A 150 41.79 23.89 5.35
N SER A 151 41.12 25.00 5.02
CA SER A 151 39.66 25.09 5.01
C SER A 151 39.00 24.12 4.02
N GLN A 152 39.49 24.07 2.78
CA GLN A 152 39.00 23.13 1.76
C GLN A 152 39.24 21.68 2.17
N THR A 153 40.40 21.37 2.76
CA THR A 153 40.71 20.03 3.26
C THR A 153 39.71 19.59 4.33
N TYR A 154 39.34 20.50 5.24
CA TYR A 154 38.31 20.25 6.23
C TYR A 154 36.94 19.99 5.58
N GLN A 155 36.54 20.82 4.62
CA GLN A 155 35.27 20.67 3.92
C GLN A 155 35.18 19.33 3.18
N ILE A 156 36.25 18.90 2.51
CA ILE A 156 36.34 17.59 1.87
C ILE A 156 36.16 16.47 2.90
N GLN A 157 36.81 16.57 4.07
CA GLN A 157 36.66 15.56 5.11
C GLN A 157 35.20 15.48 5.58
N LEU A 158 34.56 16.61 5.86
CA LEU A 158 33.15 16.66 6.27
C LEU A 158 32.21 16.06 5.22
N LEU A 159 32.49 16.28 3.93
CA LEU A 159 31.69 15.69 2.85
C LEU A 159 31.89 14.19 2.71
N LYS A 160 33.11 13.67 2.84
CA LYS A 160 33.38 12.21 2.85
C LYS A 160 32.64 11.52 4.00
N ASP A 161 32.67 12.16 5.13
CA ASP A 161 32.03 11.76 6.36
C ASP A 161 30.49 11.70 6.24
N LYS A 162 29.88 12.69 5.55
CA LYS A 162 28.44 12.67 5.21
C LYS A 162 28.11 11.61 4.16
N LEU A 163 28.99 11.39 3.19
CA LEU A 163 28.82 10.35 2.18
C LEU A 163 28.76 8.97 2.83
N GLU A 164 29.70 8.66 3.72
CA GLU A 164 29.73 7.37 4.44
C GLU A 164 28.43 7.15 5.26
N GLU A 165 27.91 8.20 5.91
CA GLU A 165 26.65 8.13 6.67
C GLU A 165 25.43 7.82 5.76
N VAL A 166 25.38 8.43 4.57
CA VAL A 166 24.34 8.15 3.57
C VAL A 166 24.50 6.73 3.00
N GLU A 167 25.72 6.27 2.74
CA GLU A 167 25.97 4.91 2.27
C GLU A 167 25.54 3.84 3.29
N GLU A 168 25.85 4.06 4.58
CA GLU A 168 25.44 3.15 5.64
C GLU A 168 23.92 3.13 5.82
N SER A 169 23.25 4.30 5.81
CA SER A 169 21.79 4.38 5.93
C SER A 169 21.07 3.77 4.71
N TYR A 170 21.63 3.95 3.51
CA TYR A 170 21.14 3.29 2.31
C TYR A 170 21.27 1.77 2.40
N ALA A 171 22.41 1.26 2.89
CA ALA A 171 22.61 -0.17 3.09
C ALA A 171 21.64 -0.76 4.14
N GLN A 172 21.34 -0.02 5.20
CA GLN A 172 20.32 -0.40 6.20
C GLN A 172 18.93 -0.47 5.55
N LEU A 173 18.52 0.59 4.84
CA LEU A 173 17.22 0.64 4.17
C LEU A 173 17.04 -0.49 3.14
N GLN A 174 18.10 -0.85 2.41
CA GLN A 174 18.06 -2.01 1.51
C GLN A 174 17.82 -3.34 2.22
N ARG A 175 18.37 -3.54 3.42
CA ARG A 175 18.15 -4.75 4.22
C ARG A 175 16.70 -4.81 4.71
N GLU A 176 16.22 -3.71 5.30
CA GLU A 176 14.84 -3.59 5.77
C GLU A 176 13.82 -3.82 4.64
N PHE A 177 14.09 -3.26 3.45
CA PHE A 177 13.25 -3.50 2.27
C PHE A 177 13.18 -5.00 1.91
N LYS A 178 14.31 -5.71 1.95
CA LYS A 178 14.34 -7.16 1.67
C LYS A 178 13.55 -7.94 2.71
N ASP A 179 13.65 -7.59 3.98
CA ASP A 179 12.92 -8.27 5.06
C ASP A 179 11.41 -7.98 4.98
N LYS A 180 11.01 -6.72 4.76
CA LYS A 180 9.59 -6.38 4.51
C LYS A 180 9.03 -7.06 3.26
N SER A 181 9.84 -7.24 2.22
CA SER A 181 9.45 -8.00 1.04
C SER A 181 9.22 -9.48 1.36
N ARG A 182 10.07 -10.10 2.20
CA ARG A 182 9.89 -11.48 2.68
C ARG A 182 8.61 -11.62 3.50
N ASP A 183 8.37 -10.70 4.44
CA ASP A 183 7.15 -10.67 5.26
C ASP A 183 5.89 -10.56 4.40
N CYS A 184 5.90 -9.64 3.43
CA CYS A 184 4.79 -9.46 2.49
C CYS A 184 4.50 -10.75 1.71
N ASN A 185 5.53 -11.44 1.23
CA ASN A 185 5.38 -12.72 0.53
C ASN A 185 4.87 -13.84 1.45
N ALA A 186 5.29 -13.86 2.72
CA ALA A 186 4.78 -14.81 3.71
C ALA A 186 3.29 -14.57 4.00
N LEU A 187 2.89 -13.31 4.20
CA LEU A 187 1.49 -12.93 4.40
C LEU A 187 0.61 -13.29 3.20
N LYS A 188 1.08 -13.08 1.97
CA LYS A 188 0.36 -13.50 0.75
C LYS A 188 0.08 -15.01 0.75
N ARG A 189 1.09 -15.83 1.05
CA ARG A 189 0.92 -17.30 1.13
C ARG A 189 -0.10 -17.70 2.20
N ASN A 190 -0.11 -17.01 3.34
CA ASN A 190 -1.08 -17.28 4.41
C ASN A 190 -2.49 -16.86 4.00
N LEU A 191 -2.64 -15.74 3.31
CA LEU A 191 -3.90 -15.27 2.76
C LEU A 191 -4.45 -16.25 1.71
N ASP A 192 -3.61 -16.77 0.84
CA ASP A 192 -4.01 -17.76 -0.17
C ASP A 192 -4.53 -19.05 0.49
N LYS A 193 -3.81 -19.56 1.50
CA LYS A 193 -4.26 -20.72 2.29
C LYS A 193 -5.59 -20.48 2.99
N LEU A 194 -5.74 -19.32 3.65
CA LEU A 194 -6.97 -18.98 4.36
C LEU A 194 -8.16 -18.83 3.39
N ASN A 195 -7.92 -18.32 2.18
CA ASN A 195 -8.94 -18.26 1.14
C ASN A 195 -9.36 -19.66 0.65
N GLU A 196 -8.42 -20.59 0.51
CA GLU A 196 -8.73 -21.98 0.17
C GLU A 196 -9.55 -22.66 1.28
N GLU A 197 -9.17 -22.48 2.54
CA GLU A 197 -9.92 -22.98 3.71
C GLU A 197 -11.32 -22.38 3.77
N LEU A 198 -11.46 -21.08 3.54
CA LEU A 198 -12.75 -20.39 3.52
C LEU A 198 -13.65 -20.91 2.39
N LYS A 199 -13.10 -21.13 1.18
CA LYS A 199 -13.85 -21.73 0.06
C LYS A 199 -14.29 -23.16 0.39
N LEU A 200 -13.44 -23.95 1.04
CA LEU A 200 -13.79 -25.30 1.46
C LEU A 200 -14.95 -25.29 2.45
N VAL A 201 -14.87 -24.47 3.50
CA VAL A 201 -15.93 -24.36 4.52
C VAL A 201 -17.23 -23.84 3.91
N GLN A 202 -17.16 -22.83 3.03
CA GLN A 202 -18.32 -22.36 2.28
C GLN A 202 -18.93 -23.47 1.42
N GLY A 203 -18.10 -24.24 0.71
CA GLY A 203 -18.54 -25.40 -0.07
C GLY A 203 -19.28 -26.42 0.79
N GLN A 204 -18.70 -26.82 1.91
CA GLN A 204 -19.33 -27.74 2.87
C GLN A 204 -20.66 -27.19 3.42
N LEU A 205 -20.74 -25.89 3.70
CA LEU A 205 -21.97 -25.25 4.17
C LEU A 205 -23.05 -25.30 3.09
N THR A 206 -22.69 -24.99 1.83
CA THR A 206 -23.64 -25.05 0.71
C THR A 206 -24.12 -26.47 0.42
N GLU A 207 -23.25 -27.47 0.55
CA GLU A 207 -23.62 -28.88 0.40
C GLU A 207 -24.59 -29.30 1.50
N ARG A 208 -24.30 -28.94 2.76
CA ARG A 208 -25.19 -29.17 3.90
C ARG A 208 -26.56 -28.51 3.70
N ASP A 209 -26.59 -27.26 3.24
CA ASP A 209 -27.84 -26.52 2.99
C ASP A 209 -28.66 -27.15 1.85
N LYS A 210 -27.99 -27.65 0.79
CA LYS A 210 -28.64 -28.44 -0.27
C LYS A 210 -29.24 -29.74 0.25
N LEU A 211 -28.48 -30.51 1.03
CA LEU A 211 -28.97 -31.75 1.63
C LEU A 211 -30.17 -31.50 2.54
N ILE A 212 -30.14 -30.43 3.34
CA ILE A 212 -31.27 -30.00 4.17
C ILE A 212 -32.52 -29.74 3.30
N ALA A 213 -32.36 -28.98 2.21
CA ALA A 213 -33.45 -28.67 1.29
C ALA A 213 -34.00 -29.90 0.56
N GLU A 214 -33.13 -30.81 0.12
CA GLU A 214 -33.49 -32.08 -0.53
C GLU A 214 -34.32 -32.99 0.39
N GLN A 215 -34.07 -32.94 1.70
CA GLN A 215 -34.89 -33.63 2.71
C GLN A 215 -36.19 -32.90 3.04
N GLY A 216 -36.52 -31.80 2.34
CA GLY A 216 -37.73 -31.02 2.58
C GLY A 216 -37.71 -30.27 3.92
N LEU A 217 -36.53 -29.99 4.46
CA LEU A 217 -36.33 -29.25 5.70
C LEU A 217 -35.83 -27.83 5.41
N VAL A 218 -36.16 -26.89 6.31
CA VAL A 218 -35.70 -25.50 6.27
C VAL A 218 -35.26 -25.09 7.67
N ILE A 219 -34.20 -24.28 7.73
CA ILE A 219 -33.72 -23.70 8.99
C ILE A 219 -34.56 -22.46 9.31
N VAL A 220 -35.27 -22.49 10.44
CA VAL A 220 -36.05 -21.35 10.94
C VAL A 220 -35.37 -20.79 12.19
N ALA A 221 -35.32 -19.46 12.27
CA ALA A 221 -34.90 -18.75 13.46
C ALA A 221 -36.06 -18.71 14.47
N ILE A 222 -35.79 -19.20 15.68
CA ILE A 222 -36.68 -19.12 16.83
C ILE A 222 -36.16 -17.95 17.65
N GLU A 223 -36.76 -16.78 17.44
CA GLU A 223 -36.48 -15.57 18.19
C GLU A 223 -37.12 -15.67 19.59
N ASN A 224 -36.34 -15.38 20.63
CA ASN A 224 -36.88 -15.14 21.98
C ASN A 224 -37.58 -13.77 22.02
N GLU A 225 -38.39 -13.50 23.04
CA GLU A 225 -39.16 -12.24 23.20
C GLU A 225 -38.32 -10.96 23.09
N GLU A 226 -37.00 -11.05 23.31
CA GLU A 226 -36.04 -9.94 23.23
C GLU A 226 -35.29 -9.82 21.89
N GLY A 227 -35.47 -10.76 20.95
CA GLY A 227 -34.89 -10.71 19.59
C GLY A 227 -33.36 -10.90 19.49
N THR A 228 -32.67 -11.11 20.61
CA THR A 228 -31.19 -11.12 20.70
C THR A 228 -30.55 -12.50 20.52
N ASP A 229 -31.25 -13.58 20.86
CA ASP A 229 -30.69 -14.93 20.88
C ASP A 229 -31.58 -15.90 20.09
N ALA A 230 -31.46 -15.86 18.76
CA ALA A 230 -32.27 -16.68 17.86
C ALA A 230 -31.68 -18.09 17.73
N LYS A 231 -32.30 -19.07 18.39
CA LYS A 231 -31.96 -20.49 18.16
C LYS A 231 -32.40 -20.90 16.76
N ARG A 232 -31.62 -21.75 16.10
CA ARG A 232 -31.99 -22.30 14.77
C ARG A 232 -32.55 -23.70 14.94
N ALA A 233 -33.71 -23.95 14.34
CA ALA A 233 -34.32 -25.27 14.29
C ALA A 233 -34.54 -25.72 12.84
N LEU A 234 -34.43 -27.02 12.61
CA LEU A 234 -34.83 -27.65 11.36
C LEU A 234 -36.29 -28.07 11.46
N VAL A 235 -37.10 -27.61 10.52
CA VAL A 235 -38.53 -27.95 10.40
C VAL A 235 -38.85 -28.26 8.95
N SER A 236 -39.90 -29.05 8.71
CA SER A 236 -40.37 -29.28 7.34
C SER A 236 -40.79 -27.97 6.67
N VAL A 237 -40.70 -27.91 5.34
CA VAL A 237 -41.17 -26.76 4.55
C VAL A 237 -42.63 -26.42 4.88
N GLU A 238 -43.49 -27.42 5.01
CA GLU A 238 -44.90 -27.25 5.36
C GLU A 238 -45.07 -26.63 6.75
N ASN A 239 -44.35 -27.13 7.77
CA ASN A 239 -44.42 -26.57 9.11
C ASN A 239 -43.87 -25.15 9.17
N ALA A 240 -42.82 -24.85 8.39
CA ALA A 240 -42.28 -23.50 8.28
C ALA A 240 -43.30 -22.53 7.64
N GLN A 241 -44.03 -22.97 6.62
CA GLN A 241 -45.11 -22.18 6.00
C GLN A 241 -46.28 -21.96 6.95
N LEU A 242 -46.73 -23.01 7.65
CA LEU A 242 -47.76 -22.90 8.70
C LEU A 242 -47.31 -21.93 9.78
N LEU A 243 -46.10 -22.07 10.32
CA LEU A 243 -45.56 -21.12 11.30
C LEU A 243 -45.45 -19.69 10.75
N GLY A 244 -45.34 -19.49 9.44
CA GLY A 244 -45.33 -18.17 8.80
C GLY A 244 -46.72 -17.55 8.58
N SER A 245 -47.80 -18.34 8.62
CA SER A 245 -49.16 -17.83 8.38
C SER A 245 -49.71 -17.03 9.56
N VAL A 246 -49.15 -17.21 10.76
CA VAL A 246 -49.57 -16.56 11.99
C VAL A 246 -48.41 -15.73 12.53
N GLN A 247 -48.68 -14.48 12.92
CA GLN A 247 -47.66 -13.62 13.56
C GLN A 247 -47.61 -13.84 15.08
N GLY A 248 -46.39 -13.72 15.62
CA GLY A 248 -46.08 -13.79 17.05
C GLY A 248 -44.90 -14.70 17.37
N SER A 249 -44.55 -14.79 18.67
CA SER A 249 -43.60 -15.79 19.14
C SER A 249 -44.07 -17.21 18.78
N LEU A 250 -43.16 -18.19 18.82
CA LEU A 250 -43.51 -19.58 18.53
C LEU A 250 -44.68 -20.06 19.40
N ASP A 251 -44.66 -19.73 20.70
CA ASP A 251 -45.72 -20.09 21.64
C ASP A 251 -47.06 -19.44 21.31
N VAL A 252 -47.05 -18.16 20.92
CA VAL A 252 -48.27 -17.44 20.49
C VAL A 252 -48.87 -18.07 19.23
N ARG A 253 -48.03 -18.47 18.27
CA ARG A 253 -48.47 -19.15 17.04
C ARG A 253 -49.10 -20.50 17.34
N LEU A 254 -48.43 -21.32 18.16
CA LEU A 254 -48.93 -22.64 18.56
C LEU A 254 -50.25 -22.56 19.34
N LYS A 255 -50.38 -21.57 20.21
CA LYS A 255 -51.62 -21.34 20.96
C LYS A 255 -52.80 -21.03 20.02
N LYS A 256 -52.61 -20.12 19.05
CA LYS A 256 -53.64 -19.78 18.05
C LYS A 256 -54.07 -21.00 17.23
N PHE A 257 -53.13 -21.83 16.77
CA PHE A 257 -53.48 -23.06 16.05
C PHE A 257 -54.24 -24.06 16.93
N SER A 258 -53.91 -24.15 18.21
CA SER A 258 -54.64 -25.00 19.16
C SER A 258 -56.09 -24.50 19.36
N GLU A 259 -56.29 -23.19 19.46
CA GLU A 259 -57.62 -22.58 19.61
C GLU A 259 -58.48 -22.80 18.36
N GLU A 260 -57.94 -22.56 17.16
CA GLU A 260 -58.61 -22.80 15.88
C GLU A 260 -58.98 -24.27 15.69
N LYS A 261 -58.07 -25.19 16.03
CA LYS A 261 -58.35 -26.64 16.02
C LYS A 261 -59.52 -27.00 16.95
N GLN A 262 -59.60 -26.41 18.14
CA GLN A 262 -60.70 -26.66 19.07
C GLN A 262 -62.03 -26.11 18.54
N GLN A 263 -62.02 -24.93 17.92
CA GLN A 263 -63.22 -24.34 17.30
C GLN A 263 -63.76 -25.22 16.17
N LEU A 264 -62.90 -25.64 15.24
CA LEU A 264 -63.29 -26.51 14.13
C LEU A 264 -63.80 -27.88 14.61
N LEU A 265 -63.18 -28.46 15.64
CA LEU A 265 -63.69 -29.70 16.25
C LEU A 265 -65.09 -29.51 16.84
N GLY A 266 -65.36 -28.37 17.47
CA GLY A 266 -66.69 -28.02 17.96
C GLY A 266 -67.72 -27.85 16.84
N GLU A 267 -67.36 -27.23 15.72
CA GLU A 267 -68.23 -27.12 14.54
C GLU A 267 -68.53 -28.48 13.90
N VAL A 268 -67.52 -29.36 13.78
CA VAL A 268 -67.71 -30.72 13.26
C VAL A 268 -68.66 -31.52 14.16
N GLN A 269 -68.53 -31.42 15.48
CA GLN A 269 -69.47 -32.07 16.42
C GLN A 269 -70.89 -31.55 16.26
N LYS A 270 -71.08 -30.22 16.17
CA LYS A 270 -72.41 -29.62 15.92
C LYS A 270 -73.00 -30.07 14.58
N LEU A 271 -72.18 -30.14 13.53
CA LEU A 271 -72.61 -30.63 12.22
C LEU A 271 -72.98 -32.12 12.27
N GLN A 272 -72.25 -32.94 13.02
CA GLN A 272 -72.60 -34.34 13.25
C GLN A 272 -73.95 -34.47 14.00
N GLU A 273 -74.16 -33.68 15.05
CA GLU A 273 -75.43 -33.65 15.79
C GLU A 273 -76.61 -33.20 14.91
N THR A 274 -76.42 -32.18 14.06
CA THR A 274 -77.47 -31.74 13.12
C THR A 274 -77.77 -32.82 12.08
N VAL A 275 -76.75 -33.49 11.53
CA VAL A 275 -76.95 -34.61 10.58
C VAL A 275 -77.64 -35.80 11.26
N GLU A 276 -77.28 -36.16 12.50
CA GLU A 276 -78.01 -37.18 13.26
C GLU A 276 -79.46 -36.78 13.51
N ASN A 277 -79.71 -35.51 13.84
CA ASN A 277 -81.06 -34.97 14.01
C ASN A 277 -81.87 -35.00 12.71
N PHE A 278 -81.29 -34.68 11.55
CA PHE A 278 -81.96 -34.83 10.26
C PHE A 278 -82.22 -36.29 9.89
N LYS A 279 -81.29 -37.22 10.21
CA LYS A 279 -81.49 -38.66 10.01
C LYS A 279 -82.57 -39.23 10.92
N SER A 280 -82.73 -38.71 12.14
CA SER A 280 -83.77 -39.11 13.08
C SER A 280 -85.13 -38.50 12.74
N GLN A 281 -85.17 -37.28 12.19
CA GLN A 281 -86.38 -36.62 11.67
C GLN A 281 -86.86 -37.19 10.31
N GLY A 282 -85.95 -37.68 9.47
CA GLY A 282 -86.23 -38.17 8.11
C GLY A 282 -86.83 -39.57 7.98
N LYS A 283 -87.06 -40.30 9.09
CA LYS A 283 -87.61 -41.68 9.03
C LYS A 283 -89.14 -41.76 8.85
N GLY A 284 -89.84 -40.62 8.72
CA GLY A 284 -91.30 -40.59 8.79
C GLY A 284 -92.08 -40.30 7.49
N ARG A 285 -91.49 -39.72 6.44
CA ARG A 285 -92.26 -39.27 5.27
C ARG A 285 -91.44 -39.24 3.99
N SER A 286 -91.64 -40.23 3.14
CA SER A 286 -92.00 -40.09 1.72
C SER A 286 -91.59 -41.35 0.96
N ASN A 287 -92.53 -42.28 0.84
CA ASN A 287 -92.60 -43.17 -0.29
C ASN A 287 -93.52 -42.47 -1.30
N SER A 288 -93.16 -42.53 -2.59
CA SER A 288 -93.81 -41.89 -3.75
C SER A 288 -93.22 -40.53 -4.13
N LEU A 289 -92.35 -40.53 -5.14
CA LEU A 289 -92.76 -40.01 -6.44
C LEU A 289 -91.78 -40.51 -7.51
N ASN A 290 -92.22 -41.48 -8.31
CA ASN A 290 -91.81 -41.55 -9.70
C ASN A 290 -92.32 -40.26 -10.35
N GLY A 291 -91.40 -39.32 -10.63
CA GLY A 291 -91.67 -38.07 -11.33
C GLY A 291 -90.66 -37.92 -12.47
N PRO A 292 -91.10 -37.84 -13.74
CA PRO A 292 -90.22 -37.88 -14.90
C PRO A 292 -89.76 -36.46 -15.26
N THR A 293 -88.83 -35.87 -14.53
CA THR A 293 -88.27 -34.56 -14.88
C THR A 293 -86.89 -34.41 -14.25
N GLY A 294 -85.84 -34.74 -15.00
CA GLY A 294 -84.46 -34.58 -14.55
C GLY A 294 -83.43 -34.77 -15.66
N SER A 295 -83.83 -34.64 -16.92
CA SER A 295 -82.85 -34.71 -18.01
C SER A 295 -82.15 -33.36 -18.20
N ASP A 296 -82.87 -32.25 -18.22
CA ASP A 296 -82.32 -31.02 -18.81
C ASP A 296 -81.29 -30.28 -17.93
N GLU A 297 -81.47 -30.21 -16.60
CA GLU A 297 -80.49 -29.57 -15.70
C GLU A 297 -79.19 -30.38 -15.57
N ASP A 298 -79.28 -31.70 -15.51
CA ASP A 298 -78.11 -32.58 -15.51
C ASP A 298 -77.38 -32.55 -16.86
N TYR A 299 -78.12 -32.47 -17.98
CA TYR A 299 -77.52 -32.26 -19.31
C TYR A 299 -76.88 -30.87 -19.44
N GLU A 300 -77.46 -29.81 -18.88
CA GLU A 300 -76.88 -28.47 -18.87
C GLU A 300 -75.63 -28.37 -18.00
N ALA A 301 -75.65 -28.93 -16.78
CA ALA A 301 -74.47 -29.00 -15.91
C ALA A 301 -73.34 -29.81 -16.56
N GLN A 302 -73.67 -30.94 -17.21
CA GLN A 302 -72.70 -31.73 -17.95
C GLN A 302 -72.15 -30.96 -19.17
N ARG A 303 -72.97 -30.14 -19.84
CA ARG A 303 -72.55 -29.31 -20.98
C ARG A 303 -71.64 -28.17 -20.55
N GLU A 304 -71.95 -27.52 -19.43
CA GLU A 304 -71.15 -26.44 -18.86
C GLU A 304 -69.80 -26.97 -18.35
N ALA A 305 -69.79 -28.13 -17.68
CA ALA A 305 -68.56 -28.82 -17.29
C ALA A 305 -67.68 -29.15 -18.52
N ASN A 306 -68.27 -29.65 -19.60
CA ASN A 306 -67.55 -29.93 -20.84
C ASN A 306 -67.01 -28.66 -21.52
N LYS A 307 -67.72 -27.54 -21.42
CA LYS A 307 -67.26 -26.24 -21.92
C LYS A 307 -66.04 -25.76 -21.12
N ILE A 308 -66.10 -25.83 -19.79
CA ILE A 308 -64.98 -25.47 -18.90
C ILE A 308 -63.76 -26.35 -19.17
N ILE A 309 -63.96 -27.67 -19.31
CA ILE A 309 -62.89 -28.61 -19.66
C ILE A 309 -62.25 -28.22 -21.00
N SER A 310 -63.05 -27.84 -21.99
CA SER A 310 -62.55 -27.42 -23.32
C SER A 310 -61.75 -26.12 -23.24
N GLU A 311 -62.20 -25.15 -22.45
CA GLU A 311 -61.45 -23.90 -22.20
C GLU A 311 -60.12 -24.15 -21.50
N TYR A 312 -60.07 -25.01 -20.49
CA TYR A 312 -58.82 -25.36 -19.80
C TYR A 312 -57.87 -26.16 -20.69
N LYS A 313 -58.38 -27.05 -21.55
CA LYS A 313 -57.57 -27.73 -22.57
C LYS A 313 -56.92 -26.73 -23.54
N TYR A 314 -57.67 -25.73 -24.00
CA TYR A 314 -57.13 -24.69 -24.87
C TYR A 314 -56.07 -23.82 -24.17
N LYS A 315 -56.33 -23.42 -22.92
CA LYS A 315 -55.35 -22.67 -22.10
C LYS A 315 -54.07 -23.47 -21.87
N LEU A 316 -54.19 -24.77 -21.59
CA LEU A 316 -53.06 -25.67 -21.44
C LEU A 316 -52.24 -25.75 -22.73
N GLN A 317 -52.90 -25.99 -23.88
CA GLN A 317 -52.22 -26.09 -25.17
C GLN A 317 -51.49 -24.77 -25.54
N LYS A 318 -52.08 -23.62 -25.21
CA LYS A 318 -51.45 -22.32 -25.41
C LYS A 318 -50.21 -22.14 -24.52
N ALA A 319 -50.30 -22.54 -23.25
CA ALA A 319 -49.15 -22.51 -22.33
C ALA A 319 -48.03 -23.46 -22.78
N GLU A 320 -48.38 -24.66 -23.28
CA GLU A 320 -47.40 -25.60 -23.84
C GLU A 320 -46.69 -25.02 -25.07
N GLN A 321 -47.42 -24.34 -25.96
CA GLN A 321 -46.83 -23.64 -27.11
C GLN A 321 -45.89 -22.50 -26.67
N GLU A 322 -46.27 -21.74 -25.64
CA GLU A 322 -45.43 -20.68 -25.09
C GLU A 322 -44.15 -21.23 -24.46
N ILE A 323 -44.23 -22.33 -23.70
CA ILE A 323 -43.07 -23.03 -23.15
C ILE A 323 -42.12 -23.45 -24.28
N ALA A 324 -42.63 -24.06 -25.35
CA ALA A 324 -41.81 -24.47 -26.49
C ALA A 324 -41.10 -23.26 -27.16
N SER A 325 -41.79 -22.13 -27.29
CA SER A 325 -41.23 -20.88 -27.81
C SER A 325 -40.11 -20.33 -26.91
N LEU A 326 -40.35 -20.29 -25.60
CA LEU A 326 -39.37 -19.83 -24.61
C LEU A 326 -38.14 -20.74 -24.57
N GLN A 327 -38.32 -22.06 -24.63
CA GLN A 327 -37.21 -23.02 -24.72
C GLN A 327 -36.36 -22.81 -25.97
N ALA A 328 -36.98 -22.57 -27.12
CA ALA A 328 -36.25 -22.26 -28.35
C ALA A 328 -35.48 -20.93 -28.24
N SER A 329 -36.04 -19.93 -27.55
CA SER A 329 -35.35 -18.66 -27.27
C SER A 329 -34.16 -18.85 -26.34
N LEU A 330 -34.34 -19.61 -25.25
CA LEU A 330 -33.29 -19.93 -24.30
C LEU A 330 -32.11 -20.62 -24.99
N ALA A 331 -32.36 -21.64 -25.81
CA ALA A 331 -31.31 -22.35 -26.54
C ALA A 331 -30.49 -21.44 -27.48
N ARG A 332 -31.14 -20.46 -28.12
CA ARG A 332 -30.44 -19.45 -28.94
C ARG A 332 -29.56 -18.54 -28.09
N SER A 333 -30.08 -18.06 -26.97
CA SER A 333 -29.33 -17.22 -26.02
C SER A 333 -28.16 -17.97 -25.40
N GLU A 334 -28.32 -19.23 -25.02
CA GLU A 334 -27.24 -20.08 -24.52
C GLU A 334 -26.13 -20.26 -25.56
N THR A 335 -26.50 -20.52 -26.81
CA THR A 335 -25.53 -20.60 -27.92
C THR A 335 -24.77 -19.28 -28.10
N GLN A 336 -25.44 -18.14 -27.93
CA GLN A 336 -24.82 -16.83 -28.02
C GLN A 336 -23.84 -16.56 -26.86
N VAL A 337 -24.20 -16.95 -25.64
CA VAL A 337 -23.32 -16.87 -24.46
C VAL A 337 -22.07 -17.72 -24.65
N ILE A 338 -22.21 -18.96 -25.13
CA ILE A 338 -21.07 -19.84 -25.41
C ILE A 338 -20.11 -19.19 -26.42
N ARG A 339 -20.66 -18.61 -27.50
CA ARG A 339 -19.84 -17.90 -28.50
C ARG A 339 -19.13 -16.69 -27.91
N TYR A 340 -19.83 -15.82 -27.19
CA TYR A 340 -19.19 -14.64 -26.59
C TYR A 340 -18.14 -15.00 -25.55
N LYS A 341 -18.38 -16.05 -24.75
CA LYS A 341 -17.39 -16.56 -23.80
C LYS A 341 -16.13 -17.04 -24.53
N SER A 342 -16.28 -17.86 -25.57
CA SER A 342 -15.17 -18.34 -26.39
C SER A 342 -14.39 -17.18 -27.03
N THR A 343 -15.08 -16.17 -27.57
CA THR A 343 -14.45 -14.97 -28.14
C THR A 343 -13.70 -14.16 -27.07
N ALA A 344 -14.27 -14.01 -25.87
CA ALA A 344 -13.63 -13.29 -24.77
C ALA A 344 -12.36 -14.02 -24.28
N GLU A 345 -12.42 -15.34 -24.09
CA GLU A 345 -11.26 -16.17 -23.71
C GLU A 345 -10.14 -16.09 -24.77
N ALA A 346 -10.49 -16.09 -26.06
CA ALA A 346 -9.53 -15.91 -27.14
C ALA A 346 -8.87 -14.52 -27.11
N ALA A 347 -9.65 -13.47 -26.83
CA ALA A 347 -9.15 -12.10 -26.72
C ALA A 347 -8.23 -11.91 -25.49
N GLU A 348 -8.58 -12.49 -24.34
CA GLU A 348 -7.73 -12.47 -23.14
C GLU A 348 -6.38 -13.16 -23.40
N LYS A 349 -6.40 -14.30 -24.09
CA LYS A 349 -5.18 -15.00 -24.48
C LYS A 349 -4.30 -14.14 -25.40
N ALA A 350 -4.89 -13.50 -26.40
CA ALA A 350 -4.17 -12.60 -27.30
C ALA A 350 -3.58 -11.39 -26.55
N GLU A 351 -4.31 -10.81 -25.59
CA GLU A 351 -3.82 -9.72 -24.76
C GLU A 351 -2.62 -10.15 -23.88
N ALA A 352 -2.67 -11.36 -23.32
CA ALA A 352 -1.58 -11.92 -22.54
C ALA A 352 -0.31 -12.12 -23.38
N GLU A 353 -0.44 -12.62 -24.60
CA GLU A 353 0.66 -12.77 -25.55
C GLU A 353 1.28 -11.41 -25.90
N LEU A 354 0.45 -10.41 -26.23
CA LEU A 354 0.92 -9.04 -26.51
C LEU A 354 1.61 -8.39 -25.30
N LYS A 355 1.15 -8.65 -24.07
CA LYS A 355 1.85 -8.19 -22.85
C LYS A 355 3.24 -8.81 -22.71
N ILE A 356 3.40 -10.08 -23.08
CA ILE A 356 4.70 -10.77 -23.07
C ILE A 356 5.62 -10.16 -24.13
N GLU A 357 5.13 -9.97 -25.37
CA GLU A 357 5.89 -9.35 -26.44
C GLU A 357 6.31 -7.91 -26.10
N ARG A 358 5.40 -7.11 -25.54
CA ARG A 358 5.71 -5.75 -25.07
C ARG A 358 6.85 -5.75 -24.08
N ARG A 359 6.84 -6.64 -23.09
CA ARG A 359 7.92 -6.77 -22.10
C ARG A 359 9.23 -7.19 -22.75
N LYS A 360 9.19 -8.10 -23.73
CA LYS A 360 10.37 -8.54 -24.48
C LYS A 360 10.99 -7.37 -25.27
N LEU A 361 10.19 -6.65 -26.04
CA LEU A 361 10.63 -5.48 -26.81
C LEU A 361 11.17 -4.38 -25.90
N GLN A 362 10.52 -4.14 -24.76
CA GLN A 362 11.00 -3.16 -23.79
C GLN A 362 12.39 -3.50 -23.24
N ARG A 363 12.66 -4.79 -22.96
CA ARG A 363 14.00 -5.26 -22.58
C ARG A 363 15.01 -5.08 -23.71
N GLU A 364 14.65 -5.42 -24.95
CA GLU A 364 15.53 -5.25 -26.11
C GLU A 364 15.90 -3.78 -26.35
N VAL A 365 14.93 -2.87 -26.22
CA VAL A 365 15.15 -1.42 -26.31
C VAL A 365 16.10 -0.95 -25.21
N SER A 366 15.86 -1.35 -23.95
CA SER A 366 16.77 -1.03 -22.84
C SER A 366 18.19 -1.54 -23.10
N GLN A 367 18.35 -2.78 -23.55
CA GLN A 367 19.67 -3.34 -23.88
C GLN A 367 20.36 -2.59 -25.03
N LYS A 368 19.64 -2.24 -26.09
CA LYS A 368 20.20 -1.46 -27.21
C LYS A 368 20.63 -0.06 -26.76
N LEU A 369 19.84 0.60 -25.91
CA LEU A 369 20.22 1.88 -25.30
C LEU A 369 21.49 1.75 -24.48
N THR A 370 21.57 0.77 -23.57
CA THR A 370 22.78 0.52 -22.77
C THR A 370 24.01 0.27 -23.64
N LYS A 371 23.89 -0.55 -24.69
CA LYS A 371 24.98 -0.77 -25.65
C LYS A 371 25.40 0.49 -26.39
N LYS A 372 24.45 1.34 -26.78
CA LYS A 372 24.74 2.62 -27.44
C LYS A 372 25.50 3.57 -26.52
N TYR A 373 25.13 3.66 -25.24
CA TYR A 373 25.86 4.46 -24.26
C TYR A 373 27.28 3.95 -24.01
N LEU A 374 27.50 2.62 -24.08
CA LEU A 374 28.82 2.01 -23.90
C LEU A 374 29.78 2.21 -25.09
N ILE A 375 29.25 2.60 -26.27
CA ILE A 375 30.04 2.84 -27.49
C ILE A 375 30.43 4.33 -27.63
N VAL A 376 29.77 5.23 -26.88
CA VAL A 376 29.97 6.69 -26.94
C VAL A 376 30.92 7.19 -25.84
N VAL A 377 31.38 6.30 -24.95
CA VAL A 377 32.48 6.50 -23.99
C VAL A 377 33.67 5.70 -24.48
#